data_AF-A0A6V7LF34-F1
#
_entry.id   AF-A0A6V7LF34-F1
#
_cell.length_a   1.000
_cell.length_b   1.000
_cell.length_c   1.000
_cell.angle_alpha   90.00
_cell.angle_beta   90.00
_cell.angle_gamma   90.00
#
_symmetry.space_group_name_H-M   'P 1'
#
loop_
_entity.id
_entity.type
_entity.pdbx_description
1 polymer ?
#
loop_
_entity_poly.entity_id
_entity_poly.type
_entity_poly.pdbx_seq_one_letter_code
_entity_poly.pdbx_strand_id
1 'polypeptide(L)'
;MIIPIKKSTLQLFRGTITFLSTCNKLLFVCYILMPVIFMLYQVLVKVRPVILLLPYPGINPANVTDNIFVFAIMYTVECVNVIVTASTSLGLDSFFALSVFQVSIILNTMSHKVTEARDRKDTLRALRNYIDKHNEVMGYVLQLESTYALIMFTQRLTDAIVLCAVIFQMQEVRLFG
;
A
#
# COMPACT_ATOMS: atom_id res chain seq x y z
N MET A 1 27.03 -17.00 -18.14
CA MET A 1 27.22 -15.64 -17.58
C MET A 1 25.89 -15.19 -16.96
N ILE A 2 25.73 -15.44 -15.66
CA ILE A 2 24.52 -15.14 -14.87
C ILE A 2 24.76 -13.77 -14.22
N ILE A 3 24.12 -12.76 -14.79
CA ILE A 3 24.34 -11.33 -14.53
C ILE A 3 23.90 -10.98 -13.09
N PRO A 4 24.53 -10.00 -12.39
CA PRO A 4 24.35 -9.60 -10.97
C PRO A 4 22.95 -9.15 -10.51
N ILE A 5 21.89 -9.48 -11.26
CA ILE A 5 20.49 -9.16 -11.00
C ILE A 5 20.08 -9.64 -9.59
N LYS A 6 20.59 -10.80 -9.14
CA LYS A 6 20.21 -11.38 -7.85
C LYS A 6 20.54 -10.50 -6.64
N LYS A 7 21.63 -9.71 -6.69
CA LYS A 7 22.04 -8.85 -5.56
C LYS A 7 21.25 -7.54 -5.52
N SER A 8 21.06 -6.90 -6.67
CA SER A 8 20.29 -5.64 -6.75
C SER A 8 18.80 -5.88 -6.47
N THR A 9 18.21 -6.95 -7.01
CA THR A 9 16.81 -7.31 -6.71
C THR A 9 16.60 -7.65 -5.24
N LEU A 10 17.56 -8.31 -4.58
CA LEU A 10 17.50 -8.60 -3.14
C LEU A 10 17.58 -7.33 -2.29
N GLN A 11 18.42 -6.37 -2.66
CA GLN A 11 18.52 -5.08 -1.97
C GLN A 11 17.23 -4.26 -2.10
N LEU A 12 16.64 -4.22 -3.29
CA LEU A 12 15.35 -3.57 -3.54
C LEU A 12 14.22 -4.23 -2.74
N PHE A 13 14.13 -5.56 -2.77
CA PHE A 13 13.15 -6.30 -2.00
C PHE A 13 13.26 -6.02 -0.50
N ARG A 14 14.48 -5.98 0.03
CA ARG A 14 14.75 -5.61 1.43
C ARG A 14 14.35 -4.16 1.73
N GLY A 15 14.58 -3.24 0.78
CA GLY A 15 14.14 -1.85 0.88
C GLY A 15 12.62 -1.74 0.99
N THR A 16 11.88 -2.39 0.08
CA THR A 16 10.41 -2.41 0.07
C THR A 16 9.83 -3.02 1.36
N ILE A 17 10.40 -4.11 1.86
CA ILE A 17 9.98 -4.72 3.14
C ILE A 17 10.23 -3.76 4.31
N THR A 18 11.38 -3.08 4.33
CA THR A 18 11.71 -2.14 5.41
C THR A 18 10.76 -0.94 5.39
N PHE A 19 10.44 -0.42 4.20
CA PHE A 19 9.45 0.63 4.01
C PHE A 19 8.06 0.19 4.50
N LEU A 20 7.58 -0.96 4.03
CA LEU A 20 6.29 -1.54 4.45
C LEU A 20 6.22 -1.72 5.97
N SER A 21 7.28 -2.25 6.58
CA SER A 21 7.37 -2.42 8.04
C SER A 21 7.30 -1.08 8.78
N THR A 22 7.94 -0.04 8.24
CA THR A 22 7.93 1.30 8.84
C THR A 22 6.54 1.94 8.75
N CYS A 23 5.89 1.87 7.58
CA CYS A 23 4.52 2.36 7.39
C CYS A 23 3.52 1.64 8.30
N ASN A 24 3.62 0.32 8.43
CA ASN A 24 2.72 -0.45 9.29
C ASN A 24 2.90 -0.10 10.78
N LYS A 25 4.13 0.13 11.23
CA LYS A 25 4.40 0.62 12.60
C LYS A 25 3.79 2.00 12.84
N LEU A 26 3.91 2.92 11.88
CA LEU A 26 3.33 4.25 11.98
C LEU A 26 1.79 4.18 12.09
N LEU A 27 1.16 3.36 11.26
CA LEU A 27 -0.29 3.13 11.32
C LEU A 27 -0.74 2.58 12.67
N PHE A 28 -0.02 1.60 13.21
CA PHE A 28 -0.30 1.06 14.53
C PHE A 28 -0.26 2.15 15.62
N VAL A 29 0.74 3.03 15.57
CA VAL A 29 0.86 4.14 16.53
C VAL A 29 -0.28 5.15 16.38
N CYS A 30 -0.57 5.58 15.14
CA CYS A 30 -1.57 6.63 14.89
C CYS A 30 -3.02 6.15 15.09
N TYR A 31 -3.35 4.92 14.73
CA TYR A 31 -4.74 4.45 14.74
C TYR A 31 -5.12 3.58 15.94
N ILE A 32 -4.16 2.93 16.59
CA ILE A 32 -4.44 2.04 17.73
C ILE A 32 -3.96 2.66 19.03
N LEU A 33 -2.70 3.08 19.12
CA LEU A 33 -2.17 3.66 20.37
C LEU A 33 -2.80 5.01 20.71
N MET A 34 -2.98 5.90 19.73
CA MET A 34 -3.54 7.23 19.95
C MET A 34 -4.93 7.22 20.62
N PRO A 35 -5.95 6.48 20.14
CA PRO A 35 -7.24 6.42 20.82
C PRO A 35 -7.16 5.77 22.20
N VAL A 36 -6.28 4.78 22.42
CA VAL A 36 -6.06 4.20 23.76
C VAL A 36 -5.49 5.22 24.72
N ILE A 37 -4.47 5.99 24.30
CA ILE A 37 -3.88 7.06 25.11
C ILE A 37 -4.93 8.11 25.45
N PHE A 38 -5.77 8.48 24.47
CA PHE A 38 -6.84 9.45 24.68
C PHE A 38 -7.91 8.96 25.68
N MET A 39 -8.32 7.70 25.58
CA MET A 39 -9.25 7.08 26.55
C MET A 39 -8.63 7.01 27.95
N LEU A 40 -7.37 6.58 28.07
CA LEU A 40 -6.65 6.54 29.35
C LEU A 40 -6.52 7.93 29.97
N TYR A 41 -6.22 8.94 29.16
CA TYR A 41 -6.14 10.33 29.61
C TYR A 41 -7.48 10.82 30.18
N GLN A 42 -8.60 10.56 29.51
CA GLN A 42 -9.94 10.94 30.01
C GLN A 42 -10.25 10.27 31.35
N VAL A 43 -9.89 9.00 31.52
CA VAL A 43 -10.08 8.26 32.78
C VAL A 43 -9.23 8.85 33.90
N LEU A 44 -7.96 9.16 33.63
CA LEU A 44 -7.04 9.76 34.60
C LEU A 44 -7.50 11.15 35.06
N VAL A 45 -7.99 11.97 34.13
CA VAL A 45 -8.46 13.35 34.39
C VAL A 45 -9.91 13.39 34.92
N LYS A 46 -10.58 12.23 35.04
CA LYS A 46 -11.98 12.09 35.51
C LYS A 46 -12.98 12.94 34.73
N VAL A 47 -12.75 13.17 33.45
CA VAL A 47 -13.71 13.86 32.59
C VAL A 47 -14.93 12.96 32.40
N ARG A 48 -16.12 13.49 32.70
CA ARG A 48 -17.39 12.79 32.46
C ARG A 48 -18.24 13.59 31.47
N PRO A 49 -18.87 12.93 30.48
CA PRO A 49 -18.84 11.48 30.19
C PRO A 49 -17.53 11.04 29.52
N VAL A 50 -17.11 9.78 29.76
CA VAL A 50 -15.99 9.16 29.05
C VAL A 50 -16.44 8.83 27.62
N ILE A 51 -15.80 9.42 26.63
CA ILE A 51 -16.10 9.17 25.22
C ILE A 51 -15.24 8.00 24.76
N LEU A 52 -15.87 6.84 24.60
CA LEU A 52 -15.26 5.62 24.09
C LEU A 52 -15.04 5.75 22.57
N LEU A 53 -13.82 6.12 22.17
CA LEU A 53 -13.45 6.19 20.76
C LEU A 53 -13.12 4.81 20.20
N LEU A 54 -13.87 4.40 19.18
CA LEU A 54 -13.45 3.32 18.29
C LEU A 54 -12.42 3.86 17.27
N PRO A 55 -11.53 2.99 16.73
CA PRO A 55 -10.56 3.38 15.71
C PRO A 55 -11.21 3.98 14.45
N TYR A 56 -12.41 3.53 14.11
CA TYR A 56 -13.24 4.10 13.05
C TYR A 56 -14.48 4.79 13.64
N PRO A 57 -14.76 6.05 13.29
CA PRO A 57 -16.02 6.69 13.64
C PRO A 57 -17.14 6.05 12.79
N GLY A 58 -17.95 5.20 13.41
CA GLY A 58 -19.05 4.48 12.76
C GLY A 58 -20.36 4.60 13.53
N ILE A 59 -21.47 4.40 12.84
CA ILE A 59 -22.80 4.31 13.47
C ILE A 59 -22.89 2.95 14.16
N ASN A 60 -22.55 2.92 15.44
CA ASN A 60 -22.70 1.71 16.26
C ASN A 60 -24.04 1.74 16.99
N PRO A 61 -24.67 0.56 17.22
CA PRO A 61 -25.88 0.51 18.01
C PRO A 61 -25.63 1.10 19.40
N ALA A 62 -26.56 1.91 19.89
CA ALA A 62 -26.40 2.70 21.12
C ALA A 62 -25.93 1.87 22.34
N ASN A 63 -26.27 0.58 22.36
CA ASN A 63 -25.98 -0.36 23.43
C ASN A 63 -24.51 -0.84 23.50
N VAL A 64 -23.66 -0.50 22.52
CA VAL A 64 -22.24 -0.90 22.52
C VAL A 64 -21.48 -0.25 23.68
N THR A 65 -21.91 0.94 24.10
CA THR A 65 -21.30 1.72 25.18
C THR A 65 -21.69 1.23 26.57
N ASP A 66 -22.79 0.48 26.69
CA ASP A 66 -23.36 0.06 27.98
C ASP A 66 -22.66 -1.18 28.56
N ASN A 67 -22.02 -1.99 27.72
CA ASN A 67 -21.37 -3.22 28.14
C ASN A 67 -19.89 -3.24 27.72
N ILE A 68 -19.01 -3.16 28.72
CA ILE A 68 -17.55 -3.09 28.52
C ILE A 68 -16.98 -4.29 27.75
N PHE A 69 -17.60 -5.47 27.88
CA PHE A 69 -17.17 -6.67 27.15
C PHE A 69 -17.51 -6.57 25.66
N VAL A 70 -18.71 -6.08 25.33
CA VAL A 70 -19.15 -5.88 23.94
C VAL A 70 -18.27 -4.82 23.28
N PHE A 71 -17.98 -3.73 23.99
CA PHE A 71 -17.06 -2.71 23.54
C PHE A 71 -15.65 -3.26 23.26
N ALA A 72 -15.09 -4.05 24.19
CA ALA A 72 -13.74 -4.61 24.02
C ALA A 72 -13.63 -5.56 22.81
N ILE A 73 -14.67 -6.38 22.57
CA ILE A 73 -14.73 -7.25 21.38
C ILE A 73 -14.77 -6.40 20.12
N MET A 74 -15.67 -5.41 20.06
CA MET A 74 -15.82 -4.57 18.88
C MET A 74 -14.56 -3.74 18.59
N TYR A 75 -13.94 -3.20 19.63
CA TYR A 75 -12.65 -2.51 19.52
C TYR A 75 -11.56 -3.41 18.94
N THR A 76 -11.48 -4.67 19.41
CA THR A 76 -10.50 -5.63 18.90
C THR A 76 -10.75 -5.99 17.43
N VAL A 77 -12.01 -6.19 17.05
CA VAL A 77 -12.39 -6.46 15.65
C VAL A 77 -12.01 -5.29 14.75
N GLU A 78 -12.30 -4.06 15.16
CA GLU A 78 -11.92 -2.85 14.40
C GLU A 78 -10.40 -2.71 14.29
N CYS A 79 -9.64 -2.95 15.36
CA CYS A 79 -8.17 -2.95 15.29
C CYS A 79 -7.63 -3.97 14.29
N VAL A 80 -8.17 -5.20 14.29
CA VAL A 80 -7.78 -6.23 13.32
C VAL A 80 -8.14 -5.79 11.90
N ASN A 81 -9.33 -5.22 11.70
CA ASN A 81 -9.78 -4.74 10.39
C ASN A 81 -8.86 -3.64 9.83
N VAL A 82 -8.46 -2.68 10.67
CA VAL A 82 -7.51 -1.62 10.30
C VAL A 82 -6.17 -2.21 9.90
N ILE A 83 -5.62 -3.13 10.69
CA ILE A 83 -4.32 -3.77 10.38
C ILE A 83 -4.39 -4.55 9.08
N VAL A 84 -5.44 -5.35 8.88
CA VAL A 84 -5.61 -6.17 7.67
C VAL A 84 -5.77 -5.28 6.44
N THR A 85 -6.68 -4.31 6.48
CA THR A 85 -6.96 -3.41 5.35
C THR A 85 -5.74 -2.58 4.97
N ALA A 86 -5.01 -2.05 5.96
CA ALA A 86 -3.81 -1.29 5.68
C ALA A 86 -2.66 -2.15 5.16
N SER A 87 -2.50 -3.37 5.71
CA SER A 87 -1.47 -4.31 5.25
C SER A 87 -1.73 -4.79 3.82
N THR A 88 -2.99 -5.09 3.48
CA THR A 88 -3.35 -5.52 2.12
C THR A 88 -3.20 -4.40 1.11
N SER A 89 -3.64 -3.18 1.44
CA SER A 89 -3.49 -2.00 0.57
C SER A 89 -2.01 -1.68 0.29
N LEU A 90 -1.19 -1.54 1.33
CA LEU A 90 0.26 -1.28 1.17
C LEU A 90 0.98 -2.43 0.47
N GLY A 91 0.53 -3.67 0.70
CA GLY A 91 1.06 -4.86 0.03
C GLY A 91 0.79 -4.85 -1.47
N LEU A 92 -0.43 -4.48 -1.88
CA LEU A 92 -0.82 -4.36 -3.29
C LEU A 92 0.00 -3.29 -4.02
N ASP A 93 0.15 -2.11 -3.43
CA ASP A 93 0.96 -1.02 -4.00
C ASP A 93 2.41 -1.43 -4.17
N SER A 94 2.98 -2.08 -3.14
CA SER A 94 4.35 -2.57 -3.17
C SER A 94 4.56 -3.65 -4.23
N PHE A 95 3.61 -4.58 -4.36
CA PHE A 95 3.66 -5.65 -5.36
C PHE A 95 3.57 -5.10 -6.78
N PHE A 96 2.67 -4.14 -7.02
CA PHE A 96 2.54 -3.48 -8.30
C PHE A 96 3.83 -2.72 -8.67
N ALA A 97 4.36 -1.91 -7.74
CA ALA A 97 5.59 -1.17 -7.96
C ALA A 97 6.78 -2.09 -8.28
N LEU A 98 6.92 -3.20 -7.55
CA LEU A 98 7.96 -4.20 -7.83
C LEU A 98 7.77 -4.87 -9.19
N SER A 99 6.54 -5.17 -9.60
CA SER A 99 6.24 -5.78 -10.89
C SER A 99 6.61 -4.86 -12.06
N VAL A 100 6.19 -3.60 -12.01
CA VAL A 100 6.56 -2.59 -13.00
C VAL A 100 8.07 -2.41 -13.07
N PHE A 101 8.72 -2.33 -11.91
CA PHE A 101 10.16 -2.19 -11.82
C PHE A 101 10.92 -3.39 -12.42
N GLN A 102 10.46 -4.62 -12.17
CA GLN A 102 11.04 -5.82 -12.77
C GLN A 102 10.93 -5.80 -14.30
N VAL A 103 9.76 -5.43 -14.83
CA VAL A 103 9.56 -5.27 -16.29
C VAL A 103 10.53 -4.23 -16.85
N SER A 104 10.67 -3.07 -16.20
CA SER A 104 11.62 -2.02 -16.63
C SER A 104 13.07 -2.52 -16.66
N ILE A 105 13.51 -3.29 -15.66
CA ILE A 105 14.85 -3.89 -15.66
C ILE A 105 15.04 -4.84 -16.83
N ILE A 106 14.05 -5.71 -17.08
CA ILE A 106 14.11 -6.71 -18.15
C ILE A 106 14.22 -5.99 -19.51
N LEU A 107 13.38 -4.99 -19.75
CA LEU A 107 13.40 -4.19 -20.97
C LEU A 107 14.73 -3.43 -21.14
N ASN A 108 15.24 -2.80 -20.08
CA ASN A 108 16.53 -2.11 -20.14
C ASN A 108 17.69 -3.08 -20.44
N THR A 109 17.67 -4.25 -19.82
CA THR A 109 18.67 -5.30 -20.07
C THR A 109 18.59 -5.82 -21.51
N MET A 110 17.38 -5.99 -22.05
CA MET A 110 17.17 -6.36 -23.45
C MET A 110 17.70 -5.27 -24.39
N SER A 111 17.40 -4.00 -24.12
CA SER A 111 17.88 -2.85 -24.90
C SER A 111 19.40 -2.86 -24.99
N HIS A 112 20.10 -2.94 -23.85
CA HIS A 112 21.57 -3.03 -23.82
C HIS A 112 22.12 -4.21 -24.62
N LYS A 113 21.51 -5.39 -24.50
CA LYS A 113 21.93 -6.59 -25.24
C LYS A 113 21.70 -6.49 -26.74
N VAL A 114 20.64 -5.82 -27.18
CA VAL A 114 20.37 -5.56 -28.60
C VAL A 114 21.41 -4.58 -29.15
N THR A 115 21.74 -3.52 -28.38
CA THR A 115 22.82 -2.59 -28.76
C THR A 115 24.17 -3.28 -28.89
N GLU A 116 24.52 -4.18 -27.96
CA GLU A 116 25.77 -4.94 -28.01
C GLU A 116 25.78 -6.01 -29.12
N ALA A 117 24.63 -6.64 -29.40
CA ALA A 117 24.52 -7.65 -30.44
C ALA A 117 24.69 -7.07 -31.85
N ARG A 118 24.43 -5.78 -32.06
CA ARG A 118 24.59 -5.06 -33.34
C ARG A 118 26.00 -5.21 -33.94
N ASP A 119 27.02 -5.40 -33.11
CA ASP A 119 28.43 -5.56 -33.54
C ASP A 119 28.82 -7.01 -33.89
N ARG A 120 27.92 -8.00 -33.76
CA ARG A 120 28.23 -9.43 -34.03
C ARG A 120 27.63 -9.93 -35.35
N LYS A 121 28.35 -10.83 -36.03
CA LYS A 121 27.97 -11.45 -37.32
C LYS A 121 26.68 -12.31 -37.27
N ASP A 122 26.25 -12.75 -36.10
CA ASP A 122 25.01 -13.53 -35.87
C ASP A 122 23.82 -12.70 -35.34
N THR A 123 23.81 -11.42 -35.71
CA THR A 123 22.85 -10.38 -35.28
C THR A 123 21.39 -10.83 -35.43
N LEU A 124 21.04 -11.45 -36.56
CA LEU A 124 19.65 -11.76 -36.93
C LEU A 124 19.03 -12.84 -36.03
N ARG A 125 19.82 -13.86 -35.65
CA ARG A 125 19.36 -14.95 -34.78
C ARG A 125 19.24 -14.50 -33.32
N ALA A 126 20.19 -13.67 -32.85
CA ALA A 126 20.13 -13.07 -31.53
C ALA A 126 18.93 -12.11 -31.41
N LEU A 127 18.70 -11.28 -32.44
CA LEU A 127 17.60 -10.32 -32.48
C LEU A 127 16.23 -11.01 -32.42
N ARG A 128 16.03 -12.10 -33.18
CA ARG A 128 14.78 -12.86 -33.15
C ARG A 128 14.47 -13.41 -31.75
N ASN A 129 15.50 -13.94 -31.08
CA ASN A 129 15.36 -14.44 -29.71
C ASN A 129 15.05 -13.33 -28.69
N TYR A 130 15.52 -12.10 -28.92
CA TYR A 130 15.16 -10.93 -28.09
C TYR A 130 13.73 -10.44 -28.36
N ILE A 131 13.28 -10.46 -29.61
CA ILE A 131 11.90 -10.09 -30.00
C ILE A 131 10.90 -11.08 -29.39
N ASP A 132 11.15 -12.38 -29.48
CA ASP A 132 10.28 -13.40 -28.90
C ASP A 132 10.14 -13.22 -27.38
N LYS A 133 11.26 -12.90 -26.72
CA LYS A 133 11.31 -12.65 -25.27
C LYS A 133 10.64 -11.33 -24.88
N HIS A 134 10.72 -10.31 -25.74
CA HIS A 134 9.99 -9.05 -25.55
C HIS A 134 8.48 -9.25 -25.68
N ASN A 135 8.04 -10.04 -26.66
CA ASN A 135 6.62 -10.41 -26.82
C ASN A 135 6.10 -11.17 -25.60
N GLU A 136 6.89 -12.08 -25.02
CA GLU A 136 6.53 -12.78 -23.79
C GLU A 136 6.33 -11.79 -22.63
N VAL A 137 7.28 -10.87 -22.41
CA VAL A 137 7.20 -9.82 -21.38
C VAL A 137 5.98 -8.92 -21.61
N MET A 138 5.71 -8.53 -22.86
CA MET A 138 4.55 -7.71 -23.21
C MET A 138 3.24 -8.44 -22.89
N GLY A 139 3.18 -9.76 -23.10
CA GLY A 139 2.05 -10.59 -22.69
C GLY A 139 1.82 -10.54 -21.18
N TYR A 140 2.87 -10.63 -20.36
CA TYR A 140 2.77 -10.48 -18.90
C TYR A 140 2.29 -9.08 -18.50
N VAL A 141 2.79 -8.02 -19.16
CA VAL A 141 2.36 -6.64 -18.88
C VAL A 141 0.89 -6.44 -19.19
N LEU A 142 0.39 -6.95 -20.31
CA LEU A 142 -1.03 -6.87 -20.68
C LEU A 142 -1.95 -7.57 -19.66
N GLN A 143 -1.54 -8.73 -19.14
CA GLN A 143 -2.27 -9.43 -18.08
C GLN A 143 -2.26 -8.65 -16.76
N LEU A 144 -1.10 -8.08 -16.40
CA LEU A 144 -0.95 -7.23 -15.23
C LEU A 144 -1.83 -5.98 -15.35
N GLU A 145 -1.77 -5.28 -16.48
CA GLU A 145 -2.53 -4.08 -16.76
C GLU A 145 -4.03 -4.34 -16.67
N SER A 146 -4.55 -5.40 -17.30
CA SER A 146 -5.97 -5.74 -17.23
C SER A 146 -6.47 -5.95 -15.80
N THR A 147 -5.63 -6.46 -14.91
CA THR A 147 -6.02 -6.76 -13.52
C THR A 147 -5.87 -5.52 -12.62
N TYR A 148 -4.77 -4.79 -12.77
CA TYR A 148 -4.43 -3.67 -11.90
C TYR A 148 -5.02 -2.33 -12.36
N ALA A 149 -5.42 -2.19 -13.63
CA ALA A 149 -6.00 -0.94 -14.14
C ALA A 149 -7.26 -0.53 -13.38
N LEU A 150 -8.17 -1.46 -13.13
CA LEU A 150 -9.39 -1.18 -12.37
C LEU A 150 -9.08 -0.83 -10.91
N ILE A 151 -8.19 -1.60 -10.27
CA ILE A 151 -7.78 -1.39 -8.87
C ILE A 151 -7.17 0.01 -8.71
N MET A 152 -6.22 0.36 -9.59
CA MET A 152 -5.58 1.68 -9.59
C MET A 152 -6.58 2.81 -9.86
N PHE A 153 -7.50 2.62 -10.79
CA PHE A 153 -8.51 3.63 -11.09
C PHE A 153 -9.41 3.89 -9.87
N THR A 154 -9.91 2.83 -9.23
CA THR A 154 -10.74 2.95 -8.03
C THR A 154 -9.97 3.58 -6.89
N GLN A 155 -8.71 3.19 -6.67
CA GLN A 155 -7.85 3.77 -5.64
C GLN A 155 -7.67 5.28 -5.83
N ARG A 156 -7.38 5.72 -7.05
CA ARG A 156 -7.22 7.16 -7.35
C ARG A 156 -8.50 7.94 -7.16
N LEU A 157 -9.64 7.35 -7.50
CA LEU A 157 -10.94 7.97 -7.30
C LEU A 157 -11.26 8.13 -5.81
N THR A 158 -11.03 7.08 -5.01
CA THR A 158 -11.24 7.14 -3.55
C THR A 158 -10.32 8.16 -2.90
N ASP A 159 -9.05 8.20 -3.28
CA ASP A 159 -8.07 9.15 -2.74
C ASP A 159 -8.47 10.59 -3.06
N ALA A 160 -8.95 10.86 -4.27
CA ALA A 160 -9.44 12.18 -4.66
C ALA A 160 -10.65 12.62 -3.81
N ILE A 161 -11.63 11.73 -3.61
CA ILE A 161 -12.82 12.02 -2.79
C ILE A 161 -12.41 12.28 -1.33
N VAL A 162 -11.54 11.43 -0.77
CA VAL A 162 -11.06 11.56 0.61
C VAL A 162 -10.28 12.86 0.80
N LEU A 163 -9.38 13.22 -0.11
CA LEU A 163 -8.63 14.48 -0.05
C LEU A 163 -9.57 15.69 -0.09
N CYS A 164 -10.57 15.67 -0.96
CA CYS A 164 -11.59 16.73 -1.01
C CYS A 164 -12.34 16.85 0.33
N ALA A 165 -12.76 15.74 0.93
CA ALA A 165 -13.44 15.73 2.22
C ALA A 165 -12.53 16.25 3.36
N VAL A 166 -11.27 15.85 3.39
CA VAL A 166 -10.29 16.30 4.39
C VAL A 166 -10.01 17.80 4.27
N ILE A 167 -9.87 18.32 3.05
CA ILE A 167 -9.70 19.77 2.82
C ILE A 167 -10.91 20.54 3.35
N PHE A 168 -12.12 20.05 3.08
CA PHE A 168 -13.35 20.67 3.58
C PHE A 168 -13.40 20.70 5.11
N GLN A 169 -13.11 19.56 5.77
CA GLN A 169 -13.06 19.49 7.24
C GLN A 169 -12.00 20.43 7.83
N MET A 170 -10.83 20.55 7.20
CA MET A 170 -9.79 21.48 7.64
C MET A 170 -10.22 22.95 7.54
N GLN A 171 -11.04 23.30 6.55
CA GLN A 171 -11.58 24.65 6.42
C GLN A 171 -12.60 24.96 7.51
N GLU A 172 -13.48 24.02 7.83
CA GLU A 172 -14.49 24.17 8.89
C GLU A 172 -13.84 24.35 10.27
N VAL A 173 -12.82 23.55 10.60
CA VAL A 173 -12.08 23.68 11.87
C VAL A 173 -11.38 25.04 11.99
N ARG A 174 -10.84 25.59 10.89
CA ARG A 174 -10.20 26.92 10.87
C ARG A 174 -11.19 28.08 11.00
N LEU A 175 -12.47 27.88 10.68
CA LEU A 175 -13.51 28.89 10.79
C LEU A 175 -14.08 28.99 12.22
N PHE A 176 -13.93 27.93 13.03
CA PHE A 176 -14.47 27.85 14.40
C PHE A 176 -13.41 27.83 15.52
N GLY A 177 -12.11 27.82 15.20
CA GLY A 177 -11.00 27.90 16.15
C GLY A 177 -10.28 29.24 16.09
#